data_AF-A0A8H7K1H4-F1
#
_entry.id   AF-A0A8H7K1H4-F1
#
_cell.length_a   1.000
_cell.length_b   1.000
_cell.length_c   1.000
_cell.angle_alpha   90.00
_cell.angle_beta   90.00
_cell.angle_gamma   90.00
#
_symmetry.space_group_name_H-M   'P 1'
#
loop_
_entity.id
_entity.type
_entity.pdbx_description
1 polymer ?
#
loop_
_entity_poly.entity_id
_entity_poly.type
_entity_poly.pdbx_seq_one_letter_code
_entity_poly.pdbx_strand_id
1 'polypeptide(L)'
;RPGCPAPKVPGWPGAEISLEDSFLDQGGDSILAIKLVSIYRSAGLVLSVADLLRHQGLAALCQPLEALEDKPKVVEPSLQWKAHKPLTSLGSLASPDFIKNIISPRVSTNAEGIQDIVEASPMQTKFIESSLLRGRGSTNYFAFHLKGNVDEARLYKVCQALFEKHPIRRTSFVAFKRRLFQVILRSLSPEFYAFECPESQQKQVAVRWVEAHRDEPVSLGQPILHFLFLGGKGESMLVMRFSHAHYD
;
A
#
# COMPACT_ATOMS: atom_id res chain seq x y z
N ARG A 1 2.77 34.09 13.75
CA ARG A 1 1.50 34.87 13.91
C ARG A 1 0.69 34.19 15.01
N PRO A 2 0.05 34.92 15.95
CA PRO A 2 -0.91 34.31 16.86
C PRO A 2 -2.09 33.78 16.01
N GLY A 3 -2.40 32.49 16.14
CA GLY A 3 -3.51 31.86 15.41
C GLY A 3 -3.15 30.87 14.30
N CYS A 4 -1.96 30.27 14.29
CA CYS A 4 -1.74 29.05 13.50
C CYS A 4 -2.23 27.86 14.34
N PRO A 5 -3.41 27.27 14.05
CA PRO A 5 -3.87 26.10 14.80
C PRO A 5 -2.91 24.95 14.54
N ALA A 6 -2.46 24.27 15.60
CA ALA A 6 -1.72 23.02 15.45
C ALA A 6 -2.52 22.06 14.54
N PRO A 7 -1.90 21.44 13.53
CA PRO A 7 -2.63 20.64 12.56
C PRO A 7 -3.25 19.43 13.25
N LYS A 8 -4.59 19.36 13.26
CA LYS A 8 -5.32 18.18 13.71
C LYS A 8 -5.28 17.12 12.61
N VAL A 9 -4.31 16.21 12.66
CA VAL A 9 -4.23 15.07 11.74
C VAL A 9 -4.98 13.87 12.33
N PRO A 10 -5.97 13.29 11.62
CA PRO A 10 -6.65 12.08 12.08
C PRO A 10 -5.68 10.90 12.22
N GLY A 11 -5.56 10.37 13.44
CA GLY A 11 -4.65 9.26 13.80
C GLY A 11 -3.39 9.67 14.56
N TRP A 12 -3.19 10.97 14.80
CA TRP A 12 -2.13 11.47 15.68
C TRP A 12 -2.53 11.31 17.16
N PRO A 13 -1.67 10.77 18.05
CA PRO A 13 -2.00 10.62 19.47
C PRO A 13 -2.35 11.98 20.10
N GLY A 14 -3.56 12.07 20.68
CA GLY A 14 -4.19 13.31 21.11
C GLY A 14 -3.64 13.93 22.40
N ALA A 15 -2.38 14.35 22.39
CA ALA A 15 -1.87 15.32 23.37
C ALA A 15 -1.90 16.73 22.74
N GLU A 16 -1.95 17.78 23.58
CA GLU A 16 -1.79 19.16 23.13
C GLU A 16 -0.44 19.31 22.43
N ILE A 17 -0.46 19.34 21.11
CA ILE A 17 0.74 19.50 20.28
C ILE A 17 1.19 20.96 20.40
N SER A 18 2.38 21.16 20.97
CA SER A 18 3.04 22.46 20.99
C SER A 18 3.67 22.73 19.63
N LEU A 19 3.84 24.00 19.29
CA LEU A 19 4.54 24.35 18.04
C LEU A 19 6.02 23.93 18.12
N GLU A 20 6.58 23.78 19.31
CA GLU A 20 7.96 23.40 19.53
C GLU A 20 8.18 21.89 19.39
N ASP A 21 7.11 21.09 19.30
CA ASP A 21 7.21 19.65 19.20
C ASP A 21 7.74 19.20 17.84
N SER A 22 8.67 18.24 17.86
CA SER A 22 9.14 17.55 16.66
C SER A 22 8.06 16.62 16.12
N PHE A 23 7.83 16.66 14.80
CA PHE A 23 6.92 15.74 14.12
C PHE A 23 7.25 14.28 14.44
N LEU A 24 8.54 13.92 14.46
CA LEU A 24 8.99 12.55 14.72
C LEU A 24 8.85 12.15 16.19
N ASP A 25 9.17 13.06 17.13
CA ASP A 25 9.13 12.75 18.57
C ASP A 25 7.69 12.55 19.07
N GLN A 26 6.71 13.15 18.38
CA GLN A 26 5.29 12.95 18.62
C GLN A 26 4.70 11.72 17.90
N GLY A 27 5.55 10.84 17.37
CA GLY A 27 5.13 9.62 16.69
C GLY A 27 4.73 9.79 15.23
N GLY A 28 5.14 10.89 14.60
CA GLY A 28 4.97 11.11 13.17
C GLY A 28 5.74 10.07 12.34
N ASP A 29 5.07 9.50 11.35
CA ASP A 29 5.65 8.55 10.40
C ASP A 29 5.44 9.02 8.95
N SER A 30 5.86 8.20 7.98
CA SER A 30 5.70 8.51 6.55
C SER A 30 4.22 8.66 6.14
N ILE A 31 3.31 7.94 6.77
CA ILE A 31 1.87 8.00 6.47
C ILE A 31 1.28 9.31 7.00
N LEU A 32 1.61 9.68 8.24
CA LEU A 32 1.21 10.95 8.84
C LEU A 32 1.83 12.12 8.09
N ALA A 33 3.07 11.99 7.60
CA ALA A 33 3.73 12.99 6.78
C ALA A 33 3.00 13.22 5.46
N ILE A 34 2.67 12.15 4.73
CA ILE A 34 1.92 12.23 3.46
C ILE A 34 0.52 12.82 3.69
N LYS A 35 -0.17 12.39 4.75
CA LYS A 35 -1.49 12.95 5.14
C LYS A 35 -1.39 14.44 5.43
N LEU A 36 -0.41 14.85 6.24
CA LEU A 36 -0.18 16.25 6.60
C LEU A 36 0.11 17.11 5.38
N VAL A 37 1.02 16.66 4.51
CA VAL A 37 1.33 17.32 3.23
C VAL A 37 0.07 17.45 2.35
N SER A 38 -0.74 16.39 2.27
CA SER A 38 -1.99 16.41 1.50
C SER A 38 -3.02 17.40 2.06
N ILE A 39 -3.14 17.50 3.38
CA ILE A 39 -4.01 18.46 4.09
C ILE A 39 -3.53 19.90 3.85
N TYR A 40 -2.23 20.17 3.95
CA TYR A 40 -1.68 21.51 3.69
C TYR A 40 -1.89 21.91 2.23
N ARG A 41 -1.67 20.97 1.31
CA ARG A 41 -1.90 21.18 -0.12
C ARG A 41 -3.37 21.48 -0.43
N SER A 42 -4.34 20.80 0.20
CA SER A 42 -5.76 21.10 0.00
C SER A 42 -6.16 22.46 0.57
N ALA A 43 -5.42 22.97 1.55
CA ALA A 43 -5.54 24.33 2.07
C ALA A 43 -4.75 25.39 1.27
N GLY A 44 -4.11 25.02 0.15
CA GLY A 44 -3.35 25.94 -0.70
C GLY A 44 -1.95 26.29 -0.19
N LEU A 45 -1.41 25.50 0.74
CA LEU A 45 -0.07 25.67 1.31
C LEU A 45 0.90 24.65 0.72
N VAL A 46 2.14 25.07 0.45
CA VAL A 46 3.21 24.17 -0.01
C VAL A 46 3.98 23.66 1.20
N LEU A 47 3.93 22.34 1.42
CA LEU A 47 4.71 21.65 2.43
C LEU A 47 5.24 20.35 1.79
N SER A 48 6.55 20.11 1.81
CA SER A 48 7.09 18.81 1.40
C SER A 48 7.36 17.90 2.60
N VAL A 49 7.39 16.58 2.36
CA VAL A 49 7.82 15.61 3.39
C VAL A 49 9.27 15.90 3.83
N ALA A 50 10.12 16.38 2.93
CA ALA A 50 11.49 16.74 3.26
C ALA A 50 11.53 17.93 4.25
N ASP A 51 10.64 18.91 4.08
CA ASP A 51 10.55 20.04 5.02
C ASP A 51 10.07 19.56 6.38
N LEU A 52 9.04 18.70 6.40
CA LEU A 52 8.53 18.11 7.63
C LEU A 52 9.59 17.33 8.42
N LEU A 53 10.45 16.56 7.73
CA LEU A 53 11.50 15.75 8.36
C LEU A 53 12.76 16.55 8.73
N ARG A 54 12.99 17.72 8.11
CA ARG A 54 14.14 18.59 8.42
C ARG A 54 13.92 19.43 9.67
N HIS A 55 12.68 19.69 10.04
CA HIS A 55 12.35 20.61 11.11
C HIS A 55 12.13 19.88 12.44
N GLN A 56 12.87 20.29 13.46
CA GLN A 56 12.76 19.75 14.83
C GLN A 56 11.53 20.28 15.61
N GLY A 57 10.77 21.22 15.05
CA GLY A 57 9.58 21.79 15.68
C GLY A 57 8.54 22.22 14.64
N LEU A 58 7.26 21.95 14.88
CA LEU A 58 6.14 22.32 14.00
C LEU A 58 6.02 23.84 13.75
N ALA A 59 6.56 24.68 14.63
CA ALA A 59 6.67 26.13 14.49
C ALA A 59 7.53 26.52 13.29
N ALA A 60 8.55 25.69 12.98
CA ALA A 60 9.39 25.92 11.82
C ALA A 60 8.63 25.65 10.50
N LEU A 61 7.58 24.83 10.53
CA LEU A 61 6.62 24.70 9.42
C LEU A 61 5.71 25.92 9.27
N CYS A 62 5.68 26.80 10.29
CA CYS A 62 4.93 28.05 10.30
C CYS A 62 5.80 29.28 9.94
N GLN A 63 7.10 29.10 9.71
CA GLN A 63 7.89 30.08 8.94
C GLN A 63 7.27 30.21 7.56
N PRO A 64 7.40 31.36 6.86
CA PRO A 64 6.60 31.64 5.67
C PRO A 64 6.83 30.58 4.60
N LEU A 65 6.01 29.53 4.62
CA LEU A 65 5.67 28.75 3.46
C LEU A 65 5.18 29.80 2.47
N GLU A 66 5.84 29.88 1.33
CA GLU A 66 5.44 30.81 0.27
C GLU A 66 3.94 30.63 0.08
N ALA A 67 3.17 31.66 0.43
CA ALA A 67 1.80 31.73 -0.03
C ALA A 67 1.92 31.69 -1.55
N LEU A 68 1.07 30.90 -2.19
CA LEU A 68 0.93 30.98 -3.63
C LEU A 68 0.39 32.40 -3.92
N GLU A 69 1.29 33.38 -4.10
CA GLU A 69 0.96 34.81 -4.28
C GLU A 69 0.28 35.05 -5.64
N ASP A 70 0.47 34.15 -6.58
CA ASP A 70 -0.54 33.80 -7.56
C ASP A 70 -1.37 32.69 -6.93
N LYS A 71 -2.72 32.79 -6.87
CA LYS A 71 -3.55 31.56 -6.89
C LYS A 71 -2.81 30.64 -7.83
N PRO A 72 -2.35 29.44 -7.42
CA PRO A 72 -1.65 28.62 -8.38
C PRO A 72 -2.57 28.65 -9.57
N LYS A 73 -2.09 29.16 -10.72
CA LYS A 73 -2.56 28.57 -11.97
C LYS A 73 -2.55 27.12 -11.58
N VAL A 74 -3.70 26.50 -11.65
CA VAL A 74 -3.76 25.07 -11.59
C VAL A 74 -3.01 24.63 -12.87
N VAL A 75 -1.70 24.86 -12.97
CA VAL A 75 -0.72 23.81 -12.84
C VAL A 75 -1.22 22.91 -11.68
N GLU A 76 -2.31 22.17 -11.96
CA GLU A 76 -2.23 20.74 -11.77
C GLU A 76 -0.81 20.46 -12.21
N PRO A 77 0.08 19.86 -11.40
CA PRO A 77 1.23 19.27 -12.03
C PRO A 77 0.60 18.53 -13.17
N SER A 78 0.88 18.94 -14.39
CA SER A 78 0.51 18.13 -15.51
C SER A 78 1.55 17.02 -15.40
N LEU A 79 1.45 16.18 -14.37
CA LEU A 79 0.79 14.90 -14.52
C LEU A 79 -0.37 14.99 -15.55
N GLN A 80 -0.08 15.42 -16.78
CA GLN A 80 -0.05 14.47 -17.87
C GLN A 80 0.70 13.26 -17.31
N TRP A 81 -0.01 12.47 -16.51
CA TRP A 81 0.12 11.04 -16.52
C TRP A 81 -0.12 10.72 -17.98
N LYS A 82 0.94 10.85 -18.79
CA LYS A 82 0.93 10.35 -20.15
C LYS A 82 0.49 8.93 -19.94
N ALA A 83 -0.73 8.62 -20.40
CA ALA A 83 -1.34 7.32 -20.20
C ALA A 83 -0.23 6.29 -20.45
N HIS A 84 0.18 5.60 -19.38
CA HIS A 84 1.31 4.70 -19.46
C HIS A 84 0.97 3.70 -20.56
N LYS A 85 1.73 3.73 -21.65
CA LYS A 85 1.56 2.73 -22.70
C LYS A 85 2.15 1.44 -22.15
N PRO A 86 1.37 0.35 -22.12
CA PRO A 86 1.87 -0.92 -21.61
C PRO A 86 3.19 -1.30 -22.26
N LEU A 87 4.06 -1.97 -21.49
CA LEU A 87 5.33 -2.54 -21.89
C LEU A 87 6.42 -1.52 -22.25
N THR A 88 6.17 -0.21 -22.12
CA THR A 88 7.16 0.81 -22.49
C THR A 88 8.43 0.77 -21.64
N SER A 89 8.32 0.37 -20.36
CA SER A 89 9.45 0.27 -19.45
C SER A 89 10.38 -0.93 -19.75
N LEU A 90 9.96 -1.85 -20.62
CA LEU A 90 10.79 -3.00 -21.02
C LEU A 90 11.81 -2.67 -22.10
N GLY A 91 11.65 -1.56 -22.84
CA GLY A 91 12.56 -1.19 -23.93
C GLY A 91 12.71 -2.34 -24.95
N SER A 92 13.93 -2.79 -25.19
CA SER A 92 14.23 -3.91 -26.10
C SER A 92 13.72 -5.29 -25.63
N LEU A 93 13.32 -5.43 -24.36
CA LEU A 93 12.71 -6.64 -23.83
C LEU A 93 11.21 -6.75 -24.13
N ALA A 94 10.58 -5.72 -24.70
CA ALA A 94 9.15 -5.71 -25.04
C ALA A 94 8.85 -6.57 -26.28
N SER A 95 9.30 -7.83 -26.32
CA SER A 95 9.04 -8.76 -27.41
C SER A 95 7.98 -9.81 -27.03
N PRO A 96 7.15 -10.28 -28.00
CA PRO A 96 6.21 -11.38 -27.76
C PRO A 96 6.90 -12.64 -27.20
N ASP A 97 8.13 -12.93 -27.63
CA ASP A 97 8.91 -14.07 -27.14
C ASP A 97 9.31 -13.92 -25.67
N PHE A 98 9.66 -12.70 -25.24
CA PHE A 98 9.95 -12.45 -23.83
C PHE A 98 8.71 -12.69 -22.97
N ILE A 99 7.56 -12.18 -23.38
CA ILE A 99 6.30 -12.37 -22.65
C ILE A 99 5.95 -13.86 -22.60
N LYS A 100 5.90 -14.52 -23.76
CA LYS A 100 5.47 -15.92 -23.89
C LYS A 100 6.41 -16.92 -23.23
N ASN A 101 7.72 -16.75 -23.39
CA ASN A 101 8.69 -17.77 -22.98
C ASN A 101 9.35 -17.48 -21.63
N ILE A 102 9.33 -16.23 -21.16
CA ILE A 102 10.00 -15.83 -19.89
C ILE A 102 8.98 -15.45 -18.81
N ILE A 103 7.96 -14.66 -19.15
CA ILE A 103 7.04 -14.08 -18.17
C ILE A 103 5.84 -15.00 -17.90
N SER A 104 5.06 -15.34 -18.93
CA SER A 104 3.85 -16.17 -18.80
C SER A 104 4.09 -17.51 -18.08
N PRO A 105 5.19 -18.24 -18.28
CA PRO A 105 5.42 -19.51 -17.57
C PRO A 105 5.69 -19.34 -16.06
N ARG A 106 5.90 -18.10 -15.59
CA ARG A 106 6.26 -17.78 -14.21
C ARG A 106 5.18 -17.01 -13.47
N VAL A 107 3.97 -16.91 -14.03
CA VAL A 107 2.81 -16.29 -13.37
C VAL A 107 1.59 -17.21 -13.47
N SER A 108 0.54 -16.93 -12.71
CA SER A 108 -0.72 -17.70 -12.68
C SER A 108 -1.59 -17.60 -13.94
N THR A 109 -1.10 -17.00 -15.03
CA THR A 109 -1.91 -16.73 -16.21
C THR A 109 -1.10 -16.80 -17.51
N ASN A 110 -1.80 -16.83 -18.64
CA ASN A 110 -1.20 -16.81 -19.98
C ASN A 110 -0.85 -15.37 -20.43
N ALA A 111 -0.29 -15.22 -21.63
CA ALA A 111 0.08 -13.90 -22.15
C ALA A 111 -1.13 -12.94 -22.28
N GLU A 112 -2.32 -13.46 -22.58
CA GLU A 112 -3.54 -12.66 -22.72
C GLU A 112 -4.02 -12.12 -21.37
N GLY A 113 -3.82 -12.87 -20.29
CA GLY A 113 -4.12 -12.44 -18.92
C GLY A 113 -3.18 -11.38 -18.37
N ILE A 114 -2.11 -11.02 -19.08
CA ILE A 114 -1.19 -9.95 -18.69
C ILE A 114 -1.70 -8.61 -19.25
N GLN A 115 -1.87 -7.64 -18.37
CA GLN A 115 -2.18 -6.27 -18.75
C GLN A 115 -0.93 -5.50 -19.13
N ASP A 116 0.12 -5.64 -18.31
CA ASP A 116 1.32 -4.82 -18.43
C ASP A 116 2.52 -5.45 -17.71
N ILE A 117 3.73 -5.06 -18.10
CA ILE A 117 4.98 -5.49 -17.49
C ILE A 117 5.90 -4.28 -17.38
N VAL A 118 6.34 -4.02 -16.15
CA VAL A 118 7.18 -2.87 -15.80
C VAL A 118 8.33 -3.35 -14.95
N GLU A 119 9.52 -2.75 -15.06
CA GLU A 119 10.57 -3.03 -14.09
C GLU A 119 10.12 -2.61 -12.68
N ALA A 120 10.42 -3.43 -11.67
CA ALA A 120 10.13 -3.09 -10.29
C ALA A 120 11.00 -1.92 -9.85
N SER A 121 10.44 -1.02 -9.04
CA SER A 121 11.25 0.04 -8.43
C SER A 121 12.34 -0.56 -7.53
N PRO A 122 13.43 0.18 -7.25
CA PRO A 122 14.44 -0.26 -6.30
C PRO A 122 13.86 -0.61 -4.92
N MET A 123 12.84 0.12 -4.45
CA MET A 123 12.17 -0.17 -3.18
C MET A 123 11.34 -1.44 -3.22
N GLN A 124 10.57 -1.67 -4.29
CA GLN A 124 9.85 -2.94 -4.47
C GLN A 124 10.80 -4.13 -4.52
N THR A 125 11.95 -3.98 -5.19
CA THR A 125 13.00 -5.01 -5.21
C THR A 125 13.46 -5.36 -3.79
N LYS A 126 13.79 -4.34 -2.97
CA LYS A 126 14.17 -4.55 -1.57
C LYS A 126 13.10 -5.25 -0.74
N PHE A 127 11.83 -4.85 -0.89
CA PHE A 127 10.72 -5.46 -0.16
C PHE A 127 10.54 -6.94 -0.54
N ILE A 128 10.63 -7.26 -1.83
CA ILE A 128 10.56 -8.64 -2.31
C ILE A 128 11.75 -9.46 -1.83
N GLU A 129 12.97 -8.94 -1.93
CA GLU A 129 14.17 -9.60 -1.39
C GLU A 129 14.02 -9.89 0.12
N SER A 130 13.54 -8.90 0.89
CA SER A 130 13.26 -9.05 2.31
C SER A 130 12.21 -10.14 2.60
N SER A 131 11.17 -10.23 1.76
CA SER A 131 10.12 -11.25 1.88
C SER A 131 10.61 -12.65 1.56
N LEU A 132 11.64 -12.79 0.72
CA LEU A 132 12.27 -14.08 0.39
C LEU A 132 13.20 -14.60 1.49
N LEU A 133 13.64 -13.75 2.43
CA LEU A 133 14.43 -14.19 3.59
C LEU A 133 13.62 -15.11 4.50
N ARG A 134 14.31 -15.90 5.32
CA ARG A 134 13.68 -16.80 6.32
C ARG A 134 12.70 -16.06 7.24
N GLY A 135 12.99 -14.80 7.57
CA GLY A 135 12.13 -13.98 8.43
C GLY A 135 10.87 -13.41 7.76
N ARG A 136 10.71 -13.57 6.44
CA ARG A 136 9.61 -12.98 5.64
C ARG A 136 9.45 -11.47 5.86
N GLY A 137 10.58 -10.76 5.89
CA GLY A 137 10.57 -9.33 6.13
C GLY A 137 9.71 -8.60 5.09
N SER A 138 9.07 -7.50 5.48
CA SER A 138 8.16 -6.75 4.61
C SER A 138 6.90 -7.51 4.15
N THR A 139 6.61 -8.70 4.69
CA THR A 139 5.28 -9.32 4.61
C THR A 139 4.54 -9.01 5.90
N ASN A 140 3.48 -8.21 5.79
CA ASN A 140 2.76 -7.67 6.93
C ASN A 140 1.37 -8.28 7.06
N TYR A 141 0.90 -8.36 8.31
CA TYR A 141 -0.44 -8.79 8.66
C TYR A 141 -1.17 -7.65 9.34
N PHE A 142 -2.37 -7.33 8.86
CA PHE A 142 -3.23 -6.31 9.43
C PHE A 142 -4.51 -6.95 9.94
N ALA A 143 -4.82 -6.80 11.21
CA ALA A 143 -6.05 -7.31 11.81
C ALA A 143 -7.00 -6.15 12.12
N PHE A 144 -8.20 -6.20 11.53
CA PHE A 144 -9.26 -5.23 11.72
C PHE A 144 -10.37 -5.87 12.54
N HIS A 145 -10.73 -5.22 13.64
CA HIS A 145 -11.90 -5.59 14.44
C HIS A 145 -13.08 -4.79 13.92
N LEU A 146 -14.14 -5.49 13.56
CA LEU A 146 -15.32 -4.94 12.90
C LEU A 146 -16.52 -5.12 13.83
N LYS A 147 -17.12 -4.00 14.22
CA LYS A 147 -18.31 -3.99 15.07
C LYS A 147 -19.58 -4.14 14.26
N GLY A 148 -20.56 -4.81 14.84
CA GLY A 148 -21.85 -5.11 14.24
C GLY A 148 -21.85 -6.36 13.38
N ASN A 149 -23.00 -6.63 12.76
CA ASN A 149 -23.14 -7.77 11.85
C ASN A 149 -22.53 -7.42 10.51
N VAL A 150 -21.42 -8.08 10.19
CA VAL A 150 -20.73 -7.94 8.90
C VAL A 150 -21.24 -9.01 7.94
N ASP A 151 -21.76 -8.59 6.80
CA ASP A 151 -22.13 -9.49 5.71
C ASP A 151 -20.87 -9.93 4.95
N GLU A 152 -20.54 -11.22 5.05
CA GLU A 152 -19.38 -11.84 4.40
C GLU A 152 -19.39 -11.63 2.88
N ALA A 153 -20.52 -11.85 2.22
CA ALA A 153 -20.62 -11.77 0.77
C ALA A 153 -20.41 -10.33 0.28
N ARG A 154 -20.91 -9.34 1.04
CA ARG A 154 -20.64 -7.93 0.79
C ARG A 154 -19.17 -7.59 1.03
N LEU A 155 -18.56 -8.10 2.10
CA LEU A 155 -17.15 -7.86 2.40
C LEU A 155 -16.24 -8.44 1.29
N TYR A 156 -16.52 -9.65 0.82
CA TYR A 156 -15.82 -10.26 -0.30
C TYR A 156 -15.90 -9.40 -1.56
N LYS A 157 -17.10 -8.89 -1.91
CA LYS A 157 -17.29 -7.99 -3.06
C LYS A 157 -16.48 -6.70 -2.93
N VAL A 158 -16.34 -6.16 -1.71
CA VAL A 158 -15.49 -4.99 -1.47
C VAL A 158 -14.02 -5.33 -1.70
N CYS A 159 -13.53 -6.46 -1.20
CA CYS A 159 -12.17 -6.92 -1.47
C CYS A 159 -11.91 -7.11 -2.97
N GLN A 160 -12.87 -7.70 -3.71
CA GLN A 160 -12.78 -7.85 -5.16
C GLN A 160 -12.72 -6.50 -5.88
N ALA A 161 -13.59 -5.55 -5.52
CA ALA A 161 -13.60 -4.21 -6.12
C ALA A 161 -12.27 -3.45 -5.90
N LEU A 162 -11.61 -3.65 -4.76
CA LEU A 162 -10.29 -3.07 -4.50
C LEU A 162 -9.23 -3.62 -5.47
N PHE A 163 -9.30 -4.91 -5.83
CA PHE A 163 -8.38 -5.54 -6.77
C PHE A 163 -8.59 -5.06 -8.20
N GLU A 164 -9.86 -4.94 -8.61
CA GLU A 164 -10.23 -4.42 -9.93
C GLU A 164 -9.76 -2.96 -10.10
N LYS A 165 -9.94 -2.14 -9.06
CA LYS A 165 -9.62 -0.71 -9.09
C LYS A 165 -8.12 -0.41 -9.06
N HIS A 166 -7.32 -1.21 -8.36
CA HIS A 166 -5.91 -0.89 -8.11
C HIS A 166 -4.98 -1.92 -8.76
N PRO A 167 -4.33 -1.62 -9.91
CA PRO A 167 -3.45 -2.57 -10.61
C PRO A 167 -2.33 -3.18 -9.75
N ILE A 168 -1.83 -2.41 -8.77
CA ILE A 168 -0.82 -2.91 -7.83
C ILE A 168 -1.32 -4.13 -7.03
N ARG A 169 -2.63 -4.26 -6.77
CA ARG A 169 -3.24 -5.41 -6.08
C ARG A 169 -3.34 -6.67 -6.93
N ARG A 170 -3.07 -6.57 -8.22
CA ARG A 170 -3.03 -7.71 -9.16
C ARG A 170 -1.67 -7.82 -9.83
N THR A 171 -0.63 -7.38 -9.12
CA THR A 171 0.75 -7.38 -9.59
C THR A 171 1.51 -8.55 -8.99
N SER A 172 2.05 -9.41 -9.85
CA SER A 172 3.05 -10.43 -9.50
C SER A 172 4.46 -9.90 -9.73
N PHE A 173 5.46 -10.51 -9.11
CA PHE A 173 6.86 -10.19 -9.35
C PHE A 173 7.60 -11.37 -9.97
N VAL A 174 8.34 -11.12 -11.06
CA VAL A 174 9.13 -12.13 -11.76
C VAL A 174 10.59 -11.67 -11.87
N ALA A 175 11.52 -12.54 -11.46
CA ALA A 175 12.94 -12.28 -11.61
C ALA A 175 13.46 -12.79 -12.97
N PHE A 176 14.29 -11.98 -13.65
CA PHE A 176 15.01 -12.38 -14.85
C PHE A 176 16.30 -11.58 -15.01
N LYS A 177 17.44 -12.25 -15.25
CA LYS A 177 18.77 -11.65 -15.42
C LYS A 177 19.09 -10.57 -14.36
N ARG A 178 18.88 -10.91 -13.07
CA ARG A 178 19.13 -10.03 -11.91
C ARG A 178 18.27 -8.76 -11.83
N ARG A 179 17.19 -8.70 -12.61
CA ARG A 179 16.18 -7.65 -12.56
C ARG A 179 14.87 -8.24 -12.10
N LEU A 180 14.05 -7.44 -11.43
CA LEU A 180 12.72 -7.81 -10.99
C LEU A 180 11.69 -7.04 -11.81
N PHE A 181 10.67 -7.74 -12.30
CA PHE A 181 9.61 -7.17 -13.12
C PHE A 181 8.28 -7.30 -12.40
N GLN A 182 7.54 -6.20 -12.33
CA GLN A 182 6.12 -6.16 -12.03
C GLN A 182 5.37 -6.72 -13.24
N VAL A 183 4.54 -7.73 -13.02
CA VAL A 183 3.64 -8.32 -14.01
C VAL A 183 2.23 -8.04 -13.55
N ILE A 184 1.58 -7.07 -14.20
CA ILE A 184 0.24 -6.63 -13.84
C ILE A 184 -0.76 -7.53 -14.56
N LEU A 185 -1.53 -8.31 -13.82
CA LEU A 185 -2.51 -9.27 -14.35
C LEU A 185 -3.84 -8.58 -14.60
N ARG A 186 -4.53 -8.82 -15.72
CA ARG A 186 -5.82 -8.17 -16.06
C ARG A 186 -6.90 -8.37 -15.00
N SER A 187 -6.95 -9.57 -14.44
CA SER A 187 -7.89 -9.95 -13.39
C SER A 187 -7.20 -10.90 -12.42
N LEU A 188 -7.57 -10.80 -11.15
CA LEU A 188 -7.14 -11.68 -10.08
C LEU A 188 -8.23 -11.70 -9.03
N SER A 189 -8.70 -12.89 -8.67
CA SER A 189 -9.61 -13.06 -7.54
C SER A 189 -8.83 -13.07 -6.23
N PRO A 190 -9.29 -12.37 -5.18
CA PRO A 190 -8.63 -12.42 -3.89
C PRO A 190 -8.77 -13.81 -3.26
N GLU A 191 -7.68 -14.31 -2.67
CA GLU A 191 -7.75 -15.48 -1.79
C GLU A 191 -8.42 -15.08 -0.49
N PHE A 192 -9.64 -15.55 -0.28
CA PHE A 192 -10.51 -15.15 0.82
C PHE A 192 -11.01 -16.38 1.58
N TYR A 193 -10.59 -16.51 2.82
CA TYR A 193 -11.00 -17.55 3.75
C TYR A 193 -12.03 -16.97 4.71
N ALA A 194 -13.16 -17.64 4.90
CA ALA A 194 -14.21 -17.20 5.81
C ALA A 194 -14.59 -18.33 6.77
N PHE A 195 -14.68 -18.01 8.06
CA PHE A 195 -15.11 -18.94 9.09
C PHE A 195 -16.00 -18.25 10.10
N GLU A 196 -17.08 -18.93 10.50
CA GLU A 196 -17.83 -18.55 11.70
C GLU A 196 -16.99 -18.88 12.94
N CYS A 197 -16.76 -17.87 13.78
CA CYS A 197 -15.89 -17.95 14.93
C CYS A 197 -16.41 -17.05 16.08
N PRO A 198 -16.71 -17.63 17.27
CA PRO A 198 -17.07 -16.83 18.44
C PRO A 198 -16.00 -15.80 18.77
N GLU A 199 -16.42 -14.60 19.18
CA GLU A 199 -15.52 -13.47 19.50
C GLU A 199 -14.34 -13.88 20.41
N SER A 200 -14.62 -14.70 21.43
CA SER A 200 -13.62 -15.19 22.39
C SER A 200 -12.51 -16.03 21.76
N GLN A 201 -12.71 -16.58 20.57
CA GLN A 201 -11.76 -17.43 19.86
C GLN A 201 -11.10 -16.74 18.67
N GLN A 202 -11.66 -15.62 18.18
CA GLN A 202 -11.19 -14.97 16.93
C GLN A 202 -9.70 -14.67 16.96
N LYS A 203 -9.18 -14.13 18.07
CA LYS A 203 -7.75 -13.83 18.22
C LYS A 203 -6.88 -15.08 18.13
N GLN A 204 -7.29 -16.18 18.76
CA GLN A 204 -6.51 -17.43 18.73
C GLN A 204 -6.50 -18.03 17.32
N VAL A 205 -7.64 -18.03 16.63
CA VAL A 205 -7.76 -18.52 15.25
C VAL A 205 -6.92 -17.66 14.31
N ALA A 206 -6.99 -16.33 14.43
CA ALA A 206 -6.19 -15.41 13.65
C ALA A 206 -4.68 -15.65 13.84
N VAL A 207 -4.20 -15.80 15.08
CA VAL A 207 -2.78 -16.10 15.36
C VAL A 207 -2.35 -17.40 14.70
N ARG A 208 -3.12 -18.49 14.85
CA ARG A 208 -2.79 -19.77 14.21
C ARG A 208 -2.76 -19.68 12.69
N TRP A 209 -3.69 -18.94 12.10
CA TRP A 209 -3.70 -18.72 10.65
C TRP A 209 -2.47 -17.92 10.21
N VAL A 210 -2.10 -16.85 10.94
CA VAL A 210 -0.89 -16.07 10.66
C VAL A 210 0.37 -16.93 10.78
N GLU A 211 0.48 -17.76 11.82
CA GLU A 211 1.61 -18.67 12.02
C GLU A 211 1.72 -19.68 10.88
N ALA A 212 0.62 -20.30 10.48
CA ALA A 212 0.60 -21.26 9.36
C ALA A 212 1.07 -20.62 8.04
N HIS A 213 0.63 -19.39 7.74
CA HIS A 213 0.99 -18.69 6.49
C HIS A 213 2.33 -17.95 6.56
N ARG A 214 2.89 -17.75 7.76
CA ARG A 214 4.21 -17.15 7.94
C ARG A 214 5.29 -18.06 7.38
N ASP A 215 5.17 -19.36 7.58
CA ASP A 215 6.20 -20.32 7.19
C ASP A 215 6.11 -20.73 5.71
N GLU A 216 4.99 -20.42 5.05
CA GLU A 216 4.81 -20.66 3.62
C GLU A 216 5.94 -19.99 2.80
N PRO A 217 6.46 -20.69 1.77
CA PRO A 217 7.40 -20.10 0.83
C PRO A 217 6.75 -18.91 0.10
N VAL A 218 7.49 -17.81 0.00
CA VAL A 218 7.09 -16.72 -0.88
C VAL A 218 7.43 -17.12 -2.32
N SER A 219 6.38 -17.33 -3.12
CA SER A 219 6.54 -17.67 -4.54
C SER A 219 6.52 -16.42 -5.39
N LEU A 220 7.62 -16.17 -6.12
CA LEU A 220 7.61 -15.20 -7.20
C LEU A 220 6.63 -15.67 -8.28
N GLY A 221 5.86 -14.75 -8.85
CA GLY A 221 4.83 -15.07 -9.85
C GLY A 221 3.39 -15.09 -9.34
N GLN A 222 3.20 -15.18 -8.01
CA GLN A 222 1.90 -15.07 -7.36
C GLN A 222 1.86 -13.80 -6.49
N PRO A 223 0.79 -13.01 -6.52
CA PRO A 223 0.64 -11.88 -5.61
C PRO A 223 0.41 -12.37 -4.19
N ILE A 224 1.11 -11.79 -3.21
CA ILE A 224 1.02 -12.19 -1.79
C ILE A 224 -0.11 -11.37 -1.13
N LEU A 225 -1.35 -11.82 -1.29
CA LEU A 225 -2.53 -11.09 -0.83
C LEU A 225 -3.63 -12.07 -0.36
N HIS A 226 -3.64 -12.38 0.94
CA HIS A 226 -4.64 -13.30 1.52
C HIS A 226 -5.53 -12.56 2.52
N PHE A 227 -6.81 -12.93 2.56
CA PHE A 227 -7.80 -12.42 3.50
C PHE A 227 -8.35 -13.56 4.34
N LEU A 228 -8.42 -13.36 5.66
CA LEU A 228 -9.13 -14.22 6.58
C LEU A 228 -10.23 -13.40 7.23
N PHE A 229 -11.48 -13.78 7.02
CA PHE A 229 -12.64 -13.26 7.72
C PHE A 229 -13.11 -14.25 8.78
N LEU A 230 -13.19 -13.78 10.02
CA LEU A 230 -13.75 -14.50 11.16
C LEU A 230 -15.06 -13.83 11.54
N GLY A 231 -16.16 -14.39 11.06
CA GLY A 231 -17.51 -13.91 11.31
C GLY A 231 -17.95 -14.23 12.73
N GLY A 232 -18.54 -13.27 13.43
CA GLY A 232 -19.10 -13.48 14.76
C GLY A 232 -20.39 -12.69 14.95
N LYS A 233 -21.14 -13.02 16.00
CA LYS A 233 -22.38 -12.32 16.34
C LYS A 233 -22.05 -10.96 16.99
N GLY A 234 -22.15 -9.88 16.23
CA GLY A 234 -21.95 -8.51 16.69
C GLY A 234 -20.50 -8.02 16.67
N GLU A 235 -19.51 -8.89 16.59
CA GLU A 235 -18.09 -8.54 16.40
C GLU A 235 -17.46 -9.56 15.44
N SER A 236 -16.68 -9.08 14.48
CA SER A 236 -15.97 -9.91 13.49
C SER A 236 -14.53 -9.43 13.34
N MET A 237 -13.65 -10.28 12.80
CA MET A 237 -12.27 -9.93 12.51
C MET A 237 -11.93 -10.16 11.04
N LEU A 238 -11.29 -9.17 10.41
CA LEU A 238 -10.66 -9.34 9.10
C LEU A 238 -9.14 -9.26 9.25
N VAL A 239 -8.43 -10.32 8.90
CA VAL A 239 -6.97 -10.33 8.81
C VAL A 239 -6.56 -10.26 7.34
N MET A 240 -5.65 -9.35 7.02
CA MET A 240 -5.10 -9.19 5.68
C MET A 240 -3.59 -9.42 5.70
N ARG A 241 -3.09 -10.28 4.81
CA ARG A 241 -1.66 -10.52 4.59
C ARG A 241 -1.23 -9.86 3.30
N PHE A 242 -0.27 -8.92 3.36
CA PHE A 242 0.23 -8.18 2.20
C PHE A 242 1.74 -8.06 2.20
N SER A 243 2.38 -8.14 1.03
CA SER A 243 3.76 -7.66 0.88
C SER A 243 3.78 -6.13 0.75
N HIS A 244 4.76 -5.50 1.39
CA HIS A 244 5.00 -4.06 1.30
C HIS A 244 5.37 -3.60 -0.12
N ALA A 245 5.75 -4.53 -1.00
CA ALA A 245 5.94 -4.24 -2.42
C ALA A 245 4.62 -3.86 -3.15
N HIS A 246 3.47 -4.13 -2.53
CA HIS A 246 2.13 -3.90 -3.09
C HIS A 246 1.40 -2.67 -2.52
N TYR A 247 2.01 -1.94 -1.59
CA TYR A 247 1.42 -0.71 -1.04
C TYR A 247 2.48 0.25 -0.47
N ASP A 248 2.26 1.54 -0.75
CA ASP A 248 2.91 2.76 -0.22
C ASP A 248 2.16 3.94 -0.88
#